data_AF-A0A0D2K068-F1
#
_entry.id   AF-A0A0D2K068-F1
#
_cell.length_a   1.000
_cell.length_b   1.000
_cell.length_c   1.000
_cell.angle_alpha   90.00
_cell.angle_beta   90.00
_cell.angle_gamma   90.00
#
_symmetry.space_group_name_H-M   'P 1'
#
loop_
_entity.id
_entity.type
_entity.pdbx_description
1 polymer ?
#
loop_
_entity_poly.entity_id
_entity_poly.type
_entity_poly.pdbx_seq_one_letter_code
_entity_poly.pdbx_strand_id
1 'polypeptide(L)'
;MGAGSLDPRKDVDGFHPLNMGRMLMRGRARAFVPATPLGVMELLQRSGLEVAGRSAVVLGDSNVVGTPLSCLLRDRGAAAVTVCHRVSLTEWFEDQEQLPGALRPRQQEGDGGGSGSGGGGGPQQPQANELQRAAAVLGSSQFESHHLPDITRTADFLIVAVGHPGLVRADWVKPGAVVVDVGINVVPGPPAVEAADQGVGDQQQQQQQQQQQQLDVPYGSSPRYQTSSSYSPAAPSPSACPGVADGDAPAGASGAAAQGQQGGYHVVGDVAFEEVSRVASVVTPVPGGVGPMTISALLSNTLRAARYSSGLLPWWTG
;
A
#
# COMPACT_ATOMS: atom_id res chain seq x y z
N MET A 1 24.58 15.11 14.72
CA MET A 1 23.39 14.67 13.97
C MET A 1 23.11 13.24 14.43
N GLY A 2 21.94 13.00 15.03
CA GLY A 2 21.64 11.72 15.68
C GLY A 2 21.67 10.54 14.70
N ALA A 3 22.35 9.46 15.10
CA ALA A 3 22.30 8.18 14.40
C ALA A 3 20.86 7.65 14.45
N GLY A 4 20.15 7.64 13.32
CA GLY A 4 18.78 7.13 13.27
C GLY A 4 17.95 7.52 12.04
N SER A 5 18.32 8.57 11.28
CA SER A 5 17.60 8.95 10.06
C SER A 5 18.28 8.37 8.82
N LEU A 6 17.52 7.67 7.97
CA LEU A 6 17.98 7.21 6.66
C LEU A 6 18.41 8.44 5.82
N ASP A 7 19.57 8.36 5.14
CA ASP A 7 19.97 9.41 4.18
C ASP A 7 18.90 9.48 3.10
N PRO A 8 18.29 10.65 2.83
CA PRO A 8 17.19 10.72 1.91
C PRO A 8 17.60 10.32 0.48
N ARG A 9 18.91 10.34 0.13
CA ARG A 9 19.52 9.82 -1.13
C ARG A 9 19.42 8.32 -1.31
N LYS A 10 19.12 7.61 -0.23
CA LYS A 10 19.00 6.15 -0.20
C LYS A 10 17.60 5.69 0.21
N ASP A 11 16.67 6.63 0.38
CA ASP A 11 15.28 6.37 0.76
C ASP A 11 14.47 5.90 -0.45
N VAL A 12 14.72 4.64 -0.85
CA VAL A 12 14.06 3.99 -1.97
C VAL A 12 12.56 3.75 -1.73
N ASP A 13 12.14 3.75 -0.46
CA ASP A 13 10.74 3.71 -0.06
C ASP A 13 10.04 5.06 -0.19
N GLY A 14 10.79 6.16 -0.27
CA GLY A 14 10.28 7.51 -0.49
C GLY A 14 9.58 8.14 0.72
N PHE A 15 9.73 7.59 1.93
CA PHE A 15 9.06 8.07 3.14
C PHE A 15 9.83 9.12 3.92
N HIS A 16 11.09 9.37 3.58
CA HIS A 16 11.87 10.40 4.23
C HIS A 16 11.15 11.76 4.05
N PRO A 17 10.98 12.57 5.12
CA PRO A 17 10.20 13.81 5.07
C PRO A 17 10.60 14.77 3.94
N LEU A 18 11.89 14.84 3.61
CA LEU A 18 12.38 15.62 2.46
C LEU A 18 11.86 15.13 1.11
N ASN A 19 11.74 13.82 0.89
CA ASN A 19 11.21 13.25 -0.36
C ASN A 19 9.69 13.46 -0.43
N MET A 20 8.98 13.17 0.65
CA MET A 20 7.54 13.44 0.77
C MET A 20 7.20 14.92 0.57
N GLY A 21 7.92 15.81 1.25
CA GLY A 21 7.75 17.27 1.13
C GLY A 21 7.97 17.77 -0.29
N ARG A 22 8.99 17.26 -1.00
CA ARG A 22 9.21 17.60 -2.42
C ARG A 22 8.09 17.12 -3.32
N MET A 23 7.56 15.93 -3.09
CA MET A 23 6.43 15.40 -3.86
C MET A 23 5.16 16.24 -3.64
N LEU A 24 4.91 16.72 -2.42
CA LEU A 24 3.76 17.58 -2.10
C LEU A 24 3.82 18.93 -2.81
N MET A 25 5.02 19.49 -2.95
CA MET A 25 5.26 20.79 -3.57
C MET A 25 5.26 20.70 -5.10
N ARG A 26 4.27 21.34 -5.74
CA ARG A 26 4.17 21.43 -7.21
C ARG A 26 5.43 22.03 -7.83
N GLY A 27 5.80 21.51 -9.00
CA GLY A 27 6.95 21.99 -9.79
C GLY A 27 8.32 21.61 -9.22
N ARG A 28 8.38 20.85 -8.12
CA ARG A 28 9.64 20.28 -7.61
C ARG A 28 9.91 18.91 -8.23
N ALA A 29 11.17 18.68 -8.55
CA ALA A 29 11.65 17.37 -8.96
C ALA A 29 11.45 16.33 -7.86
N ARG A 30 11.00 15.13 -8.25
CA ARG A 30 10.69 14.01 -7.35
C ARG A 30 11.80 12.97 -7.42
N ALA A 31 12.73 13.01 -6.46
CA ALA A 31 13.85 12.07 -6.40
C ALA A 31 13.40 10.63 -6.10
N PHE A 32 12.55 10.47 -5.07
CA PHE A 32 11.89 9.21 -4.76
C PHE A 32 10.42 9.46 -4.50
N VAL A 33 9.59 8.60 -5.08
CA VAL A 33 8.14 8.56 -4.87
C VAL A 33 7.84 7.24 -4.19
N PRO A 34 6.95 7.21 -3.17
CA PRO A 34 6.53 5.97 -2.55
C PRO A 34 6.19 4.87 -3.55
N ALA A 35 6.73 3.67 -3.31
CA ALA A 35 6.73 2.58 -4.28
C ALA A 35 5.30 2.17 -4.70
N THR A 36 4.38 2.02 -3.75
CA THR A 36 2.99 1.67 -4.05
C THR A 36 2.28 2.75 -4.88
N PRO A 37 2.26 4.03 -4.49
CA PRO A 37 1.74 5.11 -5.34
C PRO A 37 2.37 5.18 -6.73
N LEU A 38 3.70 5.05 -6.82
CA LEU A 38 4.40 5.01 -8.11
C LEU A 38 3.92 3.83 -8.98
N GLY A 39 3.78 2.65 -8.37
CA GLY A 39 3.28 1.45 -9.02
C GLY A 39 1.84 1.61 -9.53
N VAL A 40 0.96 2.25 -8.75
CA VAL A 40 -0.41 2.56 -9.19
C VAL A 40 -0.40 3.52 -10.38
N MET A 41 0.39 4.59 -10.34
CA MET A 41 0.47 5.54 -11.46
C MET A 41 1.01 4.88 -12.73
N GLU A 42 2.00 4.00 -12.60
CA GLU A 42 2.54 3.23 -13.73
C GLU A 42 1.52 2.25 -14.28
N LEU A 43 0.76 1.57 -13.41
CA LEU A 43 -0.31 0.66 -13.80
C LEU A 43 -1.38 1.37 -14.62
N LEU A 44 -1.86 2.54 -14.14
CA LEU A 44 -2.84 3.36 -14.86
C LEU A 44 -2.30 3.81 -16.22
N GLN A 45 -1.06 4.32 -16.25
CA GLN A 45 -0.42 4.79 -17.48
C GLN A 45 -0.25 3.67 -18.51
N ARG A 46 0.26 2.51 -18.11
CA ARG A 46 0.44 1.36 -19.02
C ARG A 46 -0.88 0.77 -19.50
N SER A 47 -1.93 0.91 -18.71
CA SER A 47 -3.28 0.47 -19.07
C SER A 47 -4.02 1.49 -19.96
N GLY A 48 -3.41 2.63 -20.29
CA GLY A 48 -4.06 3.69 -21.08
C GLY A 48 -5.19 4.41 -20.35
N LEU A 49 -5.21 4.36 -19.03
CA LEU A 49 -6.26 4.96 -18.20
C LEU A 49 -5.85 6.37 -17.76
N GLU A 50 -6.37 7.38 -18.46
CA GLU A 50 -6.05 8.78 -18.19
C GLU A 50 -6.95 9.37 -17.10
N VAL A 51 -6.30 9.87 -16.04
CA VAL A 51 -6.94 10.56 -14.91
C VAL A 51 -7.23 12.03 -15.21
N ALA A 52 -6.59 12.60 -16.23
CA ALA A 52 -6.67 14.03 -16.51
C ALA A 52 -8.12 14.48 -16.77
N GLY A 53 -8.55 15.54 -16.07
CA GLY A 53 -9.91 16.08 -16.17
C GLY A 53 -11.00 15.25 -15.49
N ARG A 54 -10.66 14.14 -14.81
CA ARG A 54 -11.63 13.25 -14.15
C ARG A 54 -11.63 13.40 -12.63
N SER A 55 -12.71 12.98 -11.98
CA SER A 55 -12.78 12.93 -10.52
C SER A 55 -12.08 11.68 -9.98
N ALA A 56 -11.29 11.86 -8.91
CA ALA A 56 -10.68 10.75 -8.20
C ALA A 56 -11.04 10.80 -6.72
N VAL A 57 -11.34 9.64 -6.13
CA VAL A 57 -11.49 9.46 -4.69
C VAL A 57 -10.41 8.49 -4.22
N VAL A 58 -9.66 8.88 -3.19
CA VAL A 58 -8.69 8.02 -2.51
C VAL A 58 -9.26 7.70 -1.14
N LEU A 59 -9.69 6.46 -0.97
CA LEU A 59 -10.18 5.93 0.29
C LEU A 59 -9.00 5.35 1.08
N GLY A 60 -8.55 6.10 2.08
CA GLY A 60 -7.31 5.90 2.83
C GLY A 60 -6.39 7.13 2.70
N ASP A 61 -5.88 7.65 3.82
CA ASP A 61 -5.08 8.89 3.89
C ASP A 61 -3.66 8.65 4.43
N SER A 62 -3.24 7.40 4.56
CA SER A 62 -1.95 7.01 5.12
C SER A 62 -0.75 7.70 4.46
N ASN A 63 0.35 7.82 5.22
CA ASN A 63 1.62 8.37 4.73
C ASN A 63 2.28 7.49 3.67
N VAL A 64 1.88 6.22 3.56
CA VAL A 64 2.47 5.21 2.68
C VAL A 64 1.78 5.19 1.31
N VAL A 65 0.45 5.31 1.27
CA VAL A 65 -0.33 5.15 0.04
C VAL A 65 -1.24 6.35 -0.21
N GLY A 66 -2.16 6.64 0.72
CA GLY A 66 -3.26 7.56 0.49
C GLY A 66 -2.83 8.97 0.14
N THR A 67 -2.14 9.61 1.08
CA THR A 67 -1.57 10.96 0.92
C THR A 67 -0.66 11.07 -0.32
N PRO A 68 0.36 10.22 -0.51
CA PRO A 68 1.23 10.32 -1.69
C PRO A 68 0.48 10.12 -3.01
N LEU A 69 -0.43 9.15 -3.09
CA LEU A 69 -1.16 8.87 -4.32
C LEU A 69 -2.13 10.01 -4.68
N SER A 70 -2.79 10.62 -3.69
CA SER A 70 -3.65 11.79 -3.94
C SER A 70 -2.87 12.94 -4.60
N CYS A 71 -1.62 13.16 -4.18
CA CYS A 71 -0.74 14.17 -4.76
C CYS A 71 -0.36 13.82 -6.21
N LEU A 72 -0.07 12.55 -6.48
CA LEU A 72 0.27 12.09 -7.83
C LEU A 72 -0.90 12.22 -8.80
N LEU A 73 -2.12 11.84 -8.38
CA LEU A 73 -3.34 11.97 -9.18
C LEU A 73 -3.63 13.44 -9.51
N ARG A 74 -3.55 14.32 -8.51
CA ARG A 74 -3.67 15.77 -8.68
C ARG A 74 -2.68 16.31 -9.72
N ASP A 75 -1.42 15.89 -9.61
CA ASP A 75 -0.37 16.38 -10.49
C ASP A 75 -0.40 15.71 -11.88
N ARG A 76 -1.11 14.58 -12.03
CA ARG A 76 -1.45 13.97 -13.32
C ARG A 76 -2.63 14.67 -14.01
N GLY A 77 -3.22 15.68 -13.38
CA GLY A 77 -4.27 16.51 -13.95
C GLY A 77 -5.70 16.10 -13.59
N ALA A 78 -5.90 15.29 -12.54
CA ALA A 78 -7.25 15.03 -12.02
C ALA A 78 -8.01 16.35 -11.80
N ALA A 79 -9.28 16.41 -12.20
CA ALA A 79 -10.10 17.60 -12.01
C ALA A 79 -10.35 17.88 -10.52
N ALA A 80 -10.56 16.81 -9.75
CA ALA A 80 -10.67 16.85 -8.30
C ALA A 80 -10.12 15.56 -7.70
N VAL A 81 -9.47 15.66 -6.54
CA VAL A 81 -9.05 14.52 -5.73
C VAL A 81 -9.63 14.68 -4.34
N THR A 82 -10.51 13.77 -3.95
CA THR A 82 -11.10 13.71 -2.60
C THR A 82 -10.41 12.60 -1.82
N VAL A 83 -9.92 12.90 -0.62
CA VAL A 83 -9.30 11.92 0.27
C VAL A 83 -10.26 11.63 1.42
N CYS A 84 -10.52 10.36 1.65
CA CYS A 84 -11.40 9.90 2.71
C CYS A 84 -10.60 9.04 3.69
N HIS A 85 -10.85 9.20 4.99
CA HIS A 85 -10.39 8.25 5.99
C HIS A 85 -11.43 7.12 6.16
N ARG A 86 -11.00 5.94 6.64
CA ARG A 86 -11.89 4.79 6.88
C ARG A 86 -13.00 5.09 7.90
N VAL A 87 -12.78 6.08 8.77
CA VAL A 87 -13.77 6.65 9.67
C VAL A 87 -14.11 8.03 9.14
N SER A 88 -15.19 8.13 8.35
CA SER A 88 -15.68 9.42 7.86
C SER A 88 -16.47 10.12 8.96
N LEU A 89 -15.76 10.83 9.85
CA LEU A 89 -16.16 12.02 10.62
C LEU A 89 -17.51 12.08 11.37
N THR A 90 -18.38 11.08 11.38
CA THR A 90 -19.59 11.12 12.21
C THR A 90 -19.21 10.92 13.69
N GLU A 91 -18.35 9.95 14.00
CA GLU A 91 -17.92 9.68 15.39
C GLU A 91 -17.09 10.83 16.02
N TRP A 92 -16.34 11.60 15.21
CA TRP A 92 -15.53 12.72 15.72
C TRP A 92 -16.35 13.96 16.10
N PHE A 93 -17.51 14.15 15.45
CA PHE A 93 -18.39 15.29 15.71
C PHE A 93 -19.57 14.94 16.62
N GLU A 94 -20.05 13.69 16.64
CA GLU A 94 -21.09 13.25 17.58
C GLU A 94 -20.59 13.22 19.03
N ASP A 95 -19.30 12.95 19.26
CA ASP A 95 -18.67 13.04 20.59
C ASP A 95 -18.42 14.49 21.08
N GLN A 96 -18.64 15.51 20.23
CA GLN A 96 -18.45 16.91 20.64
C GLN A 96 -19.52 17.39 21.62
N GLU A 97 -20.69 16.73 21.70
CA GLU A 97 -21.70 17.02 22.73
C GLU A 97 -21.21 16.63 24.15
N GLN A 98 -20.18 15.76 24.24
CA GLN A 98 -19.66 15.24 25.51
C GLN A 98 -18.32 15.87 25.93
N LEU A 99 -17.80 16.86 25.19
CA LEU A 99 -16.54 17.52 25.55
C LEU A 99 -16.68 18.35 26.85
N PRO A 100 -15.70 18.26 27.77
CA PRO A 100 -15.62 19.14 28.93
C PRO A 100 -15.62 20.61 28.48
N GLY A 101 -16.38 21.46 29.19
CA GLY A 101 -16.71 22.83 28.77
C GLY A 101 -15.54 23.77 28.42
N ALA A 102 -14.30 23.39 28.72
CA ALA A 102 -13.09 24.16 28.40
C ALA A 102 -12.70 24.12 26.90
N LEU A 103 -13.19 23.16 26.12
CA LEU A 103 -12.85 22.99 24.70
C LEU A 103 -14.01 23.34 23.74
N ARG A 104 -15.15 23.80 24.26
CA ARG A 104 -16.21 24.32 23.39
C ARG A 104 -15.73 25.64 22.76
N PRO A 105 -15.98 25.87 21.46
CA PRO A 105 -15.79 27.20 20.89
C PRO A 105 -16.56 28.22 21.74
N ARG A 106 -15.90 29.29 22.18
CA ARG A 106 -16.59 30.38 22.90
C ARG A 106 -17.73 30.85 22.01
N GLN A 107 -18.96 30.54 22.40
CA GLN A 107 -20.10 31.31 21.94
C GLN A 107 -19.82 32.76 22.34
N GLN A 108 -19.85 33.64 21.36
CA GLN A 108 -19.64 35.05 21.55
C GLN A 108 -20.89 35.61 22.26
N GLU A 109 -20.99 35.38 23.56
CA GLU A 109 -21.94 36.07 24.42
C GLU A 109 -21.32 37.39 24.85
N GLY A 110 -22.10 38.46 24.67
CA GLY A 110 -21.68 39.84 24.83
C GLY A 110 -21.16 40.21 26.22
N ASP A 111 -20.47 41.34 26.24
CA ASP A 111 -19.86 42.02 27.38
C ASP A 111 -20.59 41.87 28.71
N GLY A 112 -19.84 41.48 29.74
CA GLY A 112 -20.21 41.57 31.15
C GLY A 112 -19.04 41.19 32.04
N GLY A 113 -18.34 42.20 32.59
CA GLY A 113 -17.10 42.03 33.35
C GLY A 113 -17.24 41.29 34.68
N GLY A 114 -16.11 40.71 35.14
CA GLY A 114 -15.99 40.12 36.46
C GLY A 114 -14.60 39.51 36.69
N SER A 115 -13.79 40.16 37.52
CA SER A 115 -12.48 39.73 38.00
C SER A 115 -12.55 38.52 38.94
N GLY A 116 -11.65 37.55 38.78
CA GLY A 116 -11.44 36.46 39.74
C GLY A 116 -10.14 35.69 39.49
N SER A 117 -9.19 35.81 40.42
CA SER A 117 -7.89 35.14 40.44
C SER A 117 -7.96 33.73 41.03
N GLY A 118 -7.15 32.79 40.50
CA GLY A 118 -6.53 31.73 41.32
C GLY A 118 -6.53 30.31 40.74
N GLY A 119 -5.35 29.66 40.78
CA GLY A 119 -5.22 28.21 40.98
C GLY A 119 -4.71 27.40 39.79
N GLY A 120 -3.42 27.04 39.81
CA GLY A 120 -2.82 26.11 38.87
C GLY A 120 -3.20 24.65 39.13
N GLY A 121 -3.46 23.91 38.05
CA GLY A 121 -3.53 22.45 38.02
C GLY A 121 -2.91 21.99 36.71
N GLY A 122 -1.79 21.26 36.79
CA GLY A 122 -1.14 20.67 35.62
C GLY A 122 -2.01 19.59 34.96
N PRO A 123 -1.78 19.26 33.67
CA PRO A 123 -2.56 18.25 32.96
C PRO A 123 -2.33 16.87 33.58
N GLN A 124 -3.40 16.29 34.13
CA GLN A 124 -3.39 14.90 34.60
C GLN A 124 -3.43 13.96 33.38
N GLN A 125 -2.55 12.96 33.35
CA GLN A 125 -2.53 11.92 32.32
C GLN A 125 -3.84 11.12 32.34
N PRO A 126 -4.45 10.81 31.19
CA PRO A 126 -5.67 10.01 31.13
C PRO A 126 -5.41 8.60 31.69
N GLN A 127 -6.32 8.14 32.56
CA GLN A 127 -6.22 6.85 33.25
C GLN A 127 -6.53 5.69 32.28
N ALA A 128 -5.86 4.55 32.50
CA ALA A 128 -5.89 3.34 31.67
C ALA A 128 -7.29 2.80 31.26
N ASN A 129 -8.35 3.23 31.93
CA ASN A 129 -9.74 2.85 31.62
C ASN A 129 -10.29 3.49 30.33
N GLU A 130 -9.77 4.64 29.89
CA GLU A 130 -10.25 5.28 28.64
C GLU A 130 -9.77 4.52 27.40
N LEU A 131 -8.53 4.02 27.41
CA LEU A 131 -7.98 3.19 26.34
C LEU A 131 -8.68 1.83 26.24
N GLN A 132 -9.07 1.23 27.38
CA GLN A 132 -9.84 -0.01 27.40
C GLN A 132 -11.28 0.17 26.91
N ARG A 133 -11.89 1.33 27.17
CA ARG A 133 -13.23 1.66 26.63
C ARG A 133 -13.19 1.92 25.12
N ALA A 134 -12.18 2.65 24.63
CA ALA A 134 -11.98 2.83 23.20
C ALA A 134 -11.76 1.49 22.47
N ALA A 135 -10.99 0.58 23.07
CA ALA A 135 -10.78 -0.77 22.53
C ALA A 135 -12.05 -1.63 22.51
N ALA A 136 -12.95 -1.47 23.50
CA ALA A 136 -14.23 -2.19 23.54
C ALA A 136 -15.23 -1.69 22.48
N VAL A 137 -15.24 -0.38 22.17
CA VAL A 137 -16.04 0.18 21.06
C VAL A 137 -15.53 -0.32 19.70
N LEU A 138 -14.20 -0.40 19.54
CA LEU A 138 -13.56 -0.89 18.31
C LEU A 138 -13.67 -2.42 18.12
N GLY A 139 -14.02 -3.17 19.16
CA GLY A 139 -14.01 -4.64 19.17
C GLY A 139 -15.29 -5.30 18.67
N SER A 140 -16.40 -4.57 18.51
CA SER A 140 -17.71 -5.17 18.18
C SER A 140 -18.66 -4.33 17.33
N SER A 141 -18.25 -3.15 16.83
CA SER A 141 -19.11 -2.33 15.96
C SER A 141 -19.02 -2.78 14.50
N GLN A 142 -20.17 -3.08 13.90
CA GLN A 142 -20.30 -3.10 12.45
C GLN A 142 -19.93 -1.70 11.94
N PHE A 143 -18.92 -1.61 11.06
CA PHE A 143 -18.50 -0.34 10.47
C PHE A 143 -19.61 0.19 9.54
N GLU A 144 -20.44 1.12 10.01
CA GLU A 144 -21.39 1.85 9.16
C GLU A 144 -20.85 3.24 8.83
N SER A 145 -20.14 3.35 7.71
CA SER A 145 -19.72 4.64 7.19
C SER A 145 -20.86 5.30 6.40
N HIS A 146 -21.73 6.05 7.07
CA HIS A 146 -22.97 6.57 6.49
C HIS A 146 -22.80 7.45 5.23
N HIS A 147 -21.62 8.01 4.98
CA HIS A 147 -21.39 8.92 3.85
C HIS A 147 -20.31 8.49 2.86
N LEU A 148 -19.48 7.49 3.19
CA LEU A 148 -18.45 7.03 2.26
C LEU A 148 -19.03 6.49 0.94
N PRO A 149 -20.10 5.68 0.91
CA PRO A 149 -20.67 5.20 -0.34
C PRO A 149 -21.07 6.34 -1.28
N ASP A 150 -21.64 7.41 -0.73
CA ASP A 150 -22.08 8.57 -1.53
C ASP A 150 -20.89 9.34 -2.10
N ILE A 151 -19.82 9.52 -1.30
CA ILE A 151 -18.61 10.18 -1.76
C ILE A 151 -17.89 9.34 -2.81
N THR A 152 -17.70 8.04 -2.58
CA THR A 152 -16.99 7.15 -3.51
C THR A 152 -17.73 6.99 -4.84
N ARG A 153 -19.07 7.08 -4.83
CA ARG A 153 -19.91 7.05 -6.05
C ARG A 153 -19.77 8.31 -6.92
N THR A 154 -19.08 9.34 -6.47
CA THR A 154 -18.74 10.50 -7.31
C THR A 154 -17.50 10.29 -8.17
N ALA A 155 -16.70 9.25 -7.89
CA ALA A 155 -15.38 9.04 -8.49
C ALA A 155 -15.44 8.38 -9.87
N ASP A 156 -14.73 8.95 -10.85
CA ASP A 156 -14.35 8.22 -12.07
C ASP A 156 -13.20 7.25 -11.80
N PHE A 157 -12.31 7.61 -10.86
CA PHE A 157 -11.23 6.76 -10.35
C PHE A 157 -11.36 6.59 -8.83
N LEU A 158 -11.68 5.38 -8.38
CA LEU A 158 -11.73 5.03 -6.96
C LEU A 158 -10.48 4.23 -6.58
N ILE A 159 -9.63 4.81 -5.74
CA ILE A 159 -8.48 4.10 -5.16
C ILE A 159 -8.84 3.67 -3.74
N VAL A 160 -8.68 2.39 -3.43
CA VAL A 160 -9.03 1.80 -2.13
C VAL A 160 -7.77 1.32 -1.43
N ALA A 161 -7.46 1.91 -0.27
CA ALA A 161 -6.23 1.71 0.48
C ALA A 161 -6.47 1.87 2.01
N VAL A 162 -7.45 1.14 2.54
CA VAL A 162 -7.92 1.24 3.94
C VAL A 162 -7.44 0.11 4.84
N GLY A 163 -7.04 -1.02 4.27
CA GLY A 163 -6.64 -2.22 5.02
C GLY A 163 -7.84 -2.84 5.76
N HIS A 164 -8.96 -2.99 5.06
CA HIS A 164 -10.15 -3.64 5.57
C HIS A 164 -10.77 -4.54 4.48
N PRO A 165 -10.71 -5.88 4.63
CA PRO A 165 -11.18 -6.83 3.62
C PRO A 165 -12.61 -6.58 3.17
N GLY A 166 -12.82 -6.41 1.86
CA GLY A 166 -14.16 -6.32 1.28
C GLY A 166 -15.03 -5.17 1.77
N LEU A 167 -14.44 -4.09 2.32
CA LEU A 167 -15.17 -2.90 2.75
C LEU A 167 -15.96 -2.27 1.60
N VAL A 168 -15.30 -2.12 0.45
CA VAL A 168 -15.90 -1.44 -0.71
C VAL A 168 -16.73 -2.44 -1.51
N ARG A 169 -18.03 -2.15 -1.56
CA ARG A 169 -19.06 -2.97 -2.21
C ARG A 169 -19.56 -2.36 -3.52
N ALA A 170 -20.30 -3.14 -4.29
CA ALA A 170 -20.82 -2.72 -5.60
C ALA A 170 -21.62 -1.40 -5.57
N ASP A 171 -22.41 -1.15 -4.53
CA ASP A 171 -23.25 0.03 -4.35
C ASP A 171 -22.46 1.31 -4.01
N TRP A 172 -21.17 1.18 -3.66
CA TRP A 172 -20.26 2.30 -3.39
C TRP A 172 -19.60 2.83 -4.67
N VAL A 173 -19.71 2.08 -5.78
CA VAL A 173 -18.95 2.32 -7.01
C VAL A 173 -19.84 2.99 -8.05
N LYS A 174 -19.34 4.07 -8.66
CA LYS A 174 -19.99 4.69 -9.81
C LYS A 174 -19.96 3.72 -11.01
N PRO A 175 -21.08 3.47 -11.70
CA PRO A 175 -21.08 2.67 -12.91
C PRO A 175 -20.06 3.17 -13.93
N GLY A 176 -19.20 2.27 -14.42
CA GLY A 176 -18.11 2.59 -15.36
C GLY A 176 -16.85 3.20 -14.74
N ALA A 177 -16.76 3.35 -13.41
CA ALA A 177 -15.55 3.81 -12.76
C ALA A 177 -14.38 2.83 -12.90
N VAL A 178 -13.16 3.35 -12.81
CA VAL A 178 -11.94 2.57 -12.61
C VAL A 178 -11.72 2.40 -11.11
N VAL A 179 -11.58 1.17 -10.65
CA VAL A 179 -11.33 0.83 -9.25
C VAL A 179 -9.93 0.22 -9.09
N VAL A 180 -9.12 0.80 -8.22
CA VAL A 180 -7.78 0.30 -7.88
C VAL A 180 -7.80 -0.15 -6.43
N ASP A 181 -7.77 -1.46 -6.22
CA ASP A 181 -7.63 -2.10 -4.92
C ASP A 181 -6.15 -2.22 -4.56
N VAL A 182 -5.71 -1.37 -3.64
CA VAL A 182 -4.36 -1.35 -3.09
C VAL A 182 -4.28 -2.15 -1.79
N GLY A 183 -5.42 -2.47 -1.18
CA GLY A 183 -5.52 -3.21 0.07
C GLY A 183 -4.90 -4.59 -0.05
N ILE A 184 -4.11 -4.98 0.94
CA ILE A 184 -3.55 -6.33 1.06
C ILE A 184 -3.83 -6.80 2.47
N ASN A 185 -4.71 -7.80 2.58
CA ASN A 185 -5.08 -8.39 3.85
C ASN A 185 -4.82 -9.90 3.80
N VAL A 186 -4.14 -10.41 4.81
CA VAL A 186 -3.82 -11.84 4.93
C VAL A 186 -4.84 -12.47 5.87
N VAL A 187 -5.72 -13.30 5.33
CA VAL A 187 -6.84 -13.91 6.06
C VAL A 187 -6.66 -15.42 6.17
N PRO A 188 -7.01 -16.04 7.30
CA PRO A 188 -6.96 -17.49 7.44
C PRO A 188 -7.91 -18.16 6.43
N GLY A 189 -7.41 -19.18 5.72
CA GLY A 189 -8.24 -20.05 4.89
C GLY A 189 -9.18 -20.91 5.73
N PRO A 190 -10.18 -21.54 5.09
CA PRO A 190 -11.08 -22.45 5.79
C PRO A 190 -10.28 -23.55 6.50
N PRO A 191 -10.69 -23.96 7.72
CA PRO A 191 -9.99 -24.98 8.48
C PRO A 191 -9.91 -26.27 7.64
N ALA A 192 -8.74 -26.92 7.68
CA ALA A 192 -8.57 -28.22 7.04
C ALA A 192 -9.57 -29.20 7.69
N VAL A 193 -10.35 -29.89 6.85
CA VAL A 193 -11.14 -31.04 7.31
C VAL A 193 -10.15 -32.09 7.77
N GLU A 194 -10.24 -32.53 9.03
CA GLU A 194 -9.40 -33.61 9.56
C GLU A 194 -9.62 -34.88 8.72
N ALA A 195 -8.72 -35.12 7.77
CA ALA A 195 -8.66 -36.38 7.05
C ALA A 195 -8.21 -37.44 8.07
N ALA A 196 -9.08 -38.43 8.28
CA ALA A 196 -8.82 -39.55 9.18
C ALA A 196 -7.42 -40.13 8.97
N ASP A 197 -6.67 -40.17 10.08
CA ASP A 197 -5.34 -40.75 10.21
C ASP A 197 -5.29 -42.17 9.63
N GLN A 198 -4.66 -42.33 8.46
CA GLN A 198 -4.20 -43.60 7.95
C GLN A 198 -2.73 -43.46 7.50
N GLY A 199 -1.81 -43.55 8.47
CA GLY A 199 -0.61 -44.39 8.35
C GLY A 199 0.42 -44.06 7.26
N VAL A 200 0.77 -42.79 7.05
CA VAL A 200 1.86 -42.38 6.13
C VAL A 200 3.21 -42.13 6.86
N GLY A 201 3.25 -42.29 8.18
CA GLY A 201 4.40 -41.92 9.03
C GLY A 201 5.68 -42.73 8.85
N ASP A 202 5.60 -44.01 8.49
CA ASP A 202 6.76 -44.91 8.57
C ASP A 202 7.65 -44.90 7.32
N GLN A 203 7.11 -44.54 6.14
CA GLN A 203 7.85 -44.60 4.88
C GLN A 203 8.74 -43.36 4.65
N GLN A 204 8.35 -42.19 5.16
CA GLN A 204 9.13 -40.95 4.99
C GLN A 204 10.39 -40.91 5.87
N GLN A 205 10.34 -41.52 7.06
CA GLN A 205 11.52 -41.58 7.94
C GLN A 205 12.64 -42.46 7.37
N GLN A 206 12.30 -43.55 6.67
CA GLN A 206 13.28 -44.42 6.04
C GLN A 206 13.97 -43.77 4.83
N GLN A 207 13.24 -42.94 4.05
CA GLN A 207 13.84 -42.19 2.95
C GLN A 207 14.75 -41.05 3.44
N GLN A 208 14.39 -40.35 4.53
CA GLN A 208 15.26 -39.32 5.13
C GLN A 208 16.55 -39.90 5.70
N GLN A 209 16.51 -41.07 6.36
CA GLN A 209 17.71 -41.72 6.88
C GLN A 209 18.66 -42.22 5.78
N GLN A 210 18.16 -42.55 4.58
CA GLN A 210 19.01 -42.92 3.44
C GLN A 210 19.66 -41.70 2.78
N GLN A 211 18.99 -40.55 2.71
CA GLN A 211 19.58 -39.31 2.18
C GLN A 211 20.65 -38.71 3.09
N GLN A 212 20.49 -38.83 4.41
CA GLN A 212 21.46 -38.27 5.37
C GLN A 212 22.85 -38.96 5.30
N GLN A 213 22.93 -40.18 4.78
CA GLN A 213 24.18 -40.96 4.68
C GLN A 213 25.00 -40.65 3.40
N GLN A 214 24.50 -39.80 2.49
CA GLN A 214 25.18 -39.45 1.24
C GLN A 214 25.80 -38.04 1.22
N LEU A 215 25.79 -37.30 2.33
CA LEU A 215 26.34 -35.94 2.42
C LEU A 215 27.45 -35.85 3.48
N ASP A 216 28.55 -36.56 3.27
CA ASP A 216 29.84 -36.29 3.93
C ASP A 216 30.82 -35.71 2.91
N VAL A 217 30.85 -34.38 2.79
CA VAL A 217 31.93 -33.63 2.12
C VAL A 217 32.59 -32.75 3.17
N PRO A 218 33.90 -32.90 3.44
CA PRO A 218 34.55 -32.19 4.54
C PRO A 218 34.65 -30.69 4.26
N TYR A 219 34.20 -29.90 5.23
CA TYR A 219 34.23 -28.44 5.23
C TYR A 219 35.68 -27.94 5.37
N GLY A 220 36.33 -27.66 4.24
CA GLY A 220 37.70 -27.14 4.17
C GLY A 220 37.77 -25.68 3.70
N SER A 221 38.08 -24.78 4.64
CA SER A 221 38.71 -23.46 4.46
C SER A 221 38.24 -22.53 3.31
N SER A 222 37.51 -21.48 3.68
CA SER A 222 37.15 -20.34 2.79
C SER A 222 38.39 -19.68 2.16
N PRO A 223 38.43 -19.44 0.83
CA PRO A 223 39.49 -18.66 0.22
C PRO A 223 39.30 -17.17 0.53
N ARG A 224 40.34 -16.55 1.12
CA ARG A 224 40.43 -15.10 1.32
C ARG A 224 40.51 -14.42 -0.04
N TYR A 225 39.60 -13.48 -0.31
CA TYR A 225 39.69 -12.60 -1.47
C TYR A 225 40.82 -11.58 -1.23
N GLN A 226 41.93 -11.70 -1.96
CA GLN A 226 42.93 -10.64 -2.06
C GLN A 226 42.49 -9.64 -3.13
N THR A 227 42.41 -8.37 -2.77
CA THR A 227 42.19 -7.29 -3.71
C THR A 227 43.53 -6.93 -4.37
N SER A 228 43.61 -7.07 -5.69
CA SER A 228 44.65 -6.37 -6.46
C SER A 228 44.05 -5.75 -7.71
N SER A 229 44.17 -4.42 -7.70
CA SER A 229 44.19 -3.41 -8.74
C SER A 229 44.08 -3.80 -10.23
N SER A 230 43.44 -2.88 -10.95
CA SER A 230 43.51 -2.55 -12.39
C SER A 230 42.66 -3.37 -13.37
N TYR A 231 41.43 -2.89 -13.59
CA TYR A 231 40.72 -3.13 -14.85
C TYR A 231 40.11 -1.81 -15.34
N SER A 232 40.52 -1.40 -16.53
CA SER A 232 40.07 -0.21 -17.26
C SER A 232 39.07 -0.66 -18.32
N PRO A 233 37.84 -0.10 -18.40
CA PRO A 233 36.90 -0.52 -19.44
C PRO A 233 37.11 0.33 -20.70
N ALA A 234 37.68 -0.29 -21.73
CA ALA A 234 37.45 0.13 -23.11
C ALA A 234 36.05 -0.33 -23.53
N ALA A 235 35.25 0.59 -24.09
CA ALA A 235 33.92 0.31 -24.62
C ALA A 235 33.99 -0.42 -25.97
N PRO A 236 33.06 -1.35 -26.25
CA PRO A 236 32.68 -1.68 -27.61
C PRO A 236 31.26 -1.18 -27.94
N SER A 237 31.15 -0.54 -29.11
CA SER A 237 29.93 -0.10 -29.80
C SER A 237 29.16 -1.29 -30.43
N PRO A 238 27.93 -1.09 -30.96
CA PRO A 238 26.92 -2.13 -31.10
C PRO A 238 27.02 -2.90 -32.42
N SER A 239 26.77 -4.20 -32.38
CA SER A 239 26.48 -4.99 -33.58
C SER A 239 25.34 -5.97 -33.30
N ALA A 240 24.31 -5.86 -34.13
CA ALA A 240 23.09 -6.67 -34.15
C ALA A 240 23.34 -8.14 -34.56
N CYS A 241 22.30 -8.96 -34.34
CA CYS A 241 21.75 -10.05 -35.18
C CYS A 241 21.24 -11.23 -34.30
N PRO A 242 20.40 -12.16 -34.80
CA PRO A 242 19.04 -11.98 -35.33
C PRO A 242 18.04 -13.10 -34.91
N GLY A 243 16.73 -12.84 -35.06
CA GLY A 243 15.66 -13.77 -35.50
C GLY A 243 15.36 -15.10 -34.79
N VAL A 244 14.18 -15.19 -34.16
CA VAL A 244 13.32 -16.39 -34.07
C VAL A 244 11.86 -15.90 -34.05
N ALA A 245 11.20 -15.85 -35.21
CA ALA A 245 10.30 -16.88 -35.77
C ALA A 245 8.88 -16.80 -35.18
N ASP A 246 7.95 -16.37 -36.04
CA ASP A 246 6.51 -16.43 -35.86
C ASP A 246 6.06 -17.86 -35.53
N GLY A 247 5.25 -18.00 -34.48
CA GLY A 247 4.59 -19.24 -34.09
C GLY A 247 3.21 -18.93 -33.56
N ASP A 248 2.20 -19.45 -34.26
CA ASP A 248 0.77 -19.30 -33.99
C ASP A 248 0.41 -19.55 -32.51
N ALA A 249 -0.31 -18.60 -31.92
CA ALA A 249 -0.91 -18.75 -30.60
C ALA A 249 -2.13 -19.69 -30.69
N PRO A 250 -2.19 -20.78 -29.90
CA PRO A 250 -3.40 -21.59 -29.86
C PRO A 250 -4.48 -20.86 -29.04
N ALA A 251 -5.63 -20.67 -29.68
CA ALA A 251 -6.87 -20.37 -29.00
C ALA A 251 -7.29 -21.54 -28.09
N GLY A 252 -7.72 -21.23 -26.87
CA GLY A 252 -8.46 -22.16 -26.01
C GLY A 252 -7.80 -22.48 -24.67
N ALA A 253 -8.12 -21.68 -23.65
CA ALA A 253 -8.13 -22.13 -22.26
C ALA A 253 -9.06 -21.22 -21.44
N SER A 254 -10.36 -21.28 -21.74
CA SER A 254 -11.40 -20.95 -20.77
C SER A 254 -11.48 -22.08 -19.74
N GLY A 255 -11.34 -21.75 -18.46
CA GLY A 255 -11.63 -22.66 -17.36
C GLY A 255 -10.40 -23.16 -16.60
N ALA A 256 -9.83 -22.31 -15.75
CA ALA A 256 -9.09 -22.78 -14.57
C ALA A 256 -9.97 -22.50 -13.34
N ALA A 257 -10.78 -23.50 -12.99
CA ALA A 257 -11.51 -23.55 -11.74
C ALA A 257 -10.53 -23.47 -10.55
N ALA A 258 -10.96 -22.74 -9.52
CA ALA A 258 -10.26 -22.57 -8.26
C ALA A 258 -9.85 -23.94 -7.67
N GLN A 259 -8.56 -24.23 -7.68
CA GLN A 259 -7.99 -25.28 -6.85
C GLN A 259 -7.79 -24.70 -5.45
N GLY A 260 -8.73 -24.99 -4.56
CA GLY A 260 -8.67 -24.58 -3.15
C GLY A 260 -7.49 -25.24 -2.45
N GLN A 261 -6.48 -24.45 -2.09
CA GLN A 261 -5.45 -24.88 -1.14
C GLN A 261 -6.10 -24.98 0.25
N GLN A 262 -6.23 -26.21 0.75
CA GLN A 262 -6.78 -26.50 2.08
C GLN A 262 -5.71 -26.24 3.15
N GLY A 263 -6.05 -25.47 4.19
CA GLY A 263 -5.11 -25.07 5.24
C GLY A 263 -4.03 -24.09 4.75
N GLY A 264 -4.24 -22.79 4.96
CA GLY A 264 -3.28 -21.76 4.56
C GLY A 264 -3.81 -20.35 4.81
N TYR A 265 -3.00 -19.33 4.52
CA TYR A 265 -3.47 -17.94 4.49
C TYR A 265 -3.77 -17.55 3.04
N HIS A 266 -4.84 -16.79 2.81
CA HIS A 266 -5.15 -16.22 1.51
C HIS A 266 -5.05 -14.69 1.57
N VAL A 267 -4.64 -14.09 0.45
CA VAL A 267 -4.51 -12.64 0.32
C VAL A 267 -5.78 -12.10 -0.32
N VAL A 268 -6.43 -11.15 0.34
CA VAL A 268 -7.66 -10.49 -0.12
C VAL A 268 -7.51 -8.99 -0.09
N GLY A 269 -8.19 -8.32 -1.01
CA GLY A 269 -8.19 -6.87 -1.12
C GLY A 269 -9.27 -6.20 -0.27
N ASP A 270 -9.29 -4.88 -0.31
CA ASP A 270 -10.30 -4.06 0.38
C ASP A 270 -11.63 -4.00 -0.40
N VAL A 271 -11.65 -4.49 -1.64
CA VAL A 271 -12.80 -4.44 -2.55
C VAL A 271 -13.44 -5.82 -2.69
N ALA A 272 -14.77 -5.87 -2.64
CA ALA A 272 -15.56 -7.05 -3.00
C ALA A 272 -15.51 -7.28 -4.53
N PHE A 273 -14.40 -7.84 -5.02
CA PHE A 273 -14.04 -7.92 -6.44
C PHE A 273 -15.17 -8.44 -7.35
N GLU A 274 -15.83 -9.52 -6.95
CA GLU A 274 -16.82 -10.21 -7.78
C GLU A 274 -18.04 -9.32 -8.08
N GLU A 275 -18.56 -8.59 -7.10
CA GLU A 275 -19.70 -7.70 -7.33
C GLU A 275 -19.27 -6.37 -7.95
N VAL A 276 -18.10 -5.83 -7.57
CA VAL A 276 -17.58 -4.56 -8.10
C VAL A 276 -17.19 -4.68 -9.57
N SER A 277 -16.67 -5.84 -10.02
CA SER A 277 -16.32 -6.07 -11.42
C SER A 277 -17.51 -5.99 -12.39
N ARG A 278 -18.73 -6.14 -11.87
CA ARG A 278 -19.98 -6.03 -12.65
C ARG A 278 -20.43 -4.58 -12.84
N VAL A 279 -19.90 -3.65 -12.04
CA VAL A 279 -20.28 -2.23 -12.02
C VAL A 279 -19.16 -1.35 -12.57
N ALA A 280 -17.92 -1.61 -12.16
CA ALA A 280 -16.73 -0.89 -12.60
C ALA A 280 -16.42 -1.20 -14.07
N SER A 281 -15.80 -0.25 -14.78
CA SER A 281 -15.22 -0.53 -16.11
C SER A 281 -13.95 -1.36 -15.99
N VAL A 282 -13.17 -1.13 -14.94
CA VAL A 282 -11.94 -1.84 -14.62
C VAL A 282 -11.84 -1.96 -13.10
N VAL A 283 -11.43 -3.13 -12.61
CA VAL A 283 -11.07 -3.34 -11.20
C VAL A 283 -9.77 -4.14 -11.12
N THR A 284 -8.82 -3.71 -10.31
CA THR A 284 -7.56 -4.46 -10.12
C THR A 284 -7.78 -5.64 -9.18
N PRO A 285 -7.30 -6.86 -9.51
CA PRO A 285 -7.45 -8.02 -8.63
C PRO A 285 -6.48 -7.96 -7.45
N VAL A 286 -6.88 -8.60 -6.35
CA VAL A 286 -6.01 -8.91 -5.23
C VAL A 286 -6.14 -10.41 -4.94
N PRO A 287 -5.06 -11.21 -5.07
CA PRO A 287 -3.70 -10.83 -5.47
C PRO A 287 -3.56 -10.54 -6.98
N GLY A 288 -2.40 -10.03 -7.40
CA GLY A 288 -2.03 -9.87 -8.82
C GLY A 288 -2.18 -8.46 -9.41
N GLY A 289 -2.77 -7.51 -8.67
CA GLY A 289 -2.88 -6.11 -9.08
C GLY A 289 -1.70 -5.25 -8.63
N VAL A 290 -1.90 -4.45 -7.60
CA VAL A 290 -0.94 -3.40 -7.19
C VAL A 290 0.35 -3.98 -6.57
N GLY A 291 0.29 -5.11 -5.86
CA GLY A 291 1.44 -5.71 -5.16
C GLY A 291 2.70 -5.91 -6.04
N PRO A 292 2.62 -6.61 -7.18
CA PRO A 292 3.75 -6.74 -8.13
C PRO A 292 4.29 -5.39 -8.65
N MET A 293 3.41 -4.39 -8.80
CA MET A 293 3.80 -3.05 -9.22
C MET A 293 4.56 -2.31 -8.11
N THR A 294 4.19 -2.51 -6.84
CA THR A 294 4.94 -1.98 -5.70
C THR A 294 6.37 -2.50 -5.69
N ILE A 295 6.57 -3.81 -5.89
CA ILE A 295 7.91 -4.41 -5.94
C ILE A 295 8.71 -3.81 -7.11
N SER A 296 8.09 -3.72 -8.29
CA SER A 296 8.73 -3.15 -9.49
C SER A 296 9.13 -1.68 -9.28
N ALA A 297 8.27 -0.89 -8.63
CA ALA A 297 8.53 0.50 -8.31
C ALA A 297 9.65 0.67 -7.28
N LEU A 298 9.73 -0.21 -6.28
CA LEU A 298 10.83 -0.24 -5.32
C LEU A 298 12.18 -0.53 -6.01
N LEU A 299 12.20 -1.49 -6.94
CA LEU A 299 13.40 -1.79 -7.74
C LEU A 299 13.77 -0.61 -8.65
N SER A 300 12.78 0.09 -9.22
CA SER A 300 13.00 1.31 -10.00
C SER A 300 13.64 2.42 -9.16
N ASN A 301 13.12 2.65 -7.95
CA ASN A 301 13.73 3.58 -7.00
C ASN A 301 15.14 3.14 -6.61
N THR A 302 15.37 1.84 -6.38
CA THR A 302 16.71 1.31 -6.07
C THR A 302 17.70 1.59 -7.21
N LEU A 303 17.28 1.39 -8.46
CA LEU A 303 18.10 1.71 -9.63
C LEU A 303 18.39 3.22 -9.72
N ARG A 304 17.41 4.09 -9.40
CA ARG A 304 17.63 5.54 -9.33
C ARG A 304 18.64 5.90 -8.25
N ALA A 305 18.54 5.30 -7.06
CA ALA A 305 19.51 5.50 -5.97
C ALA A 305 20.93 5.10 -6.40
N ALA A 306 21.09 3.98 -7.09
CA ALA A 306 22.38 3.54 -7.62
C ALA A 306 22.95 4.54 -8.65
N ARG A 307 22.09 5.07 -9.54
CA ARG A 307 22.49 6.10 -10.51
C ARG A 307 22.89 7.41 -9.84
N TYR A 308 22.19 7.83 -8.78
CA TYR A 308 22.58 8.99 -7.96
C TYR A 308 23.94 8.77 -7.29
N SER A 309 24.15 7.60 -6.67
CA SER A 309 25.42 7.28 -6.02
C SER A 309 26.60 7.21 -7.00
N SER A 310 26.34 6.89 -8.26
CA SER A 310 27.35 6.81 -9.32
C SER A 310 27.56 8.13 -10.08
N GLY A 311 26.85 9.20 -9.71
CA GLY A 311 26.92 10.51 -10.39
C GLY A 311 26.28 10.53 -11.78
N LEU A 312 25.57 9.48 -12.18
CA LEU A 312 24.91 9.37 -13.50
C LEU A 312 23.60 10.17 -13.56
N LEU A 313 23.00 10.43 -12.41
CA LEU A 313 21.84 11.30 -12.29
C LEU A 313 22.11 12.29 -11.15
N PRO A 314 21.76 13.58 -11.29
CA PRO A 314 21.69 14.48 -10.16
C PRO A 314 20.51 14.08 -9.28
N TRP A 315 20.72 14.04 -7.98
CA TRP A 315 19.68 13.72 -7.00
C TRP A 315 18.40 14.57 -7.13
N TRP A 316 18.53 15.79 -7.66
CA TRP A 316 17.42 16.73 -7.82
C TRP A 316 16.75 16.61 -9.20
N THR A 317 17.00 15.57 -9.98
CA THR A 317 16.24 15.29 -11.20
C THR A 317 15.07 14.36 -10.91
N GLY A 318 13.88 14.82 -11.28
CA GLY A 318 12.61 14.10 -11.22
C GLY A 318 12.38 13.31 -12.49
#